data_AF-A0A8S3Z6V4-F1
#
_entry.id   AF-A0A8S3Z6V4-F1
#
_cell.length_a   1.000
_cell.length_b   1.000
_cell.length_c   1.000
_cell.angle_alpha   90.00
_cell.angle_beta   90.00
_cell.angle_gamma   90.00
#
_symmetry.space_group_name_H-M   'P 1'
#
loop_
_entity.id
_entity.type
_entity.pdbx_description
1 polymer ?
#
loop_
_entity_poly.entity_id
_entity_poly.type
_entity_poly.pdbx_seq_one_letter_code
_entity_poly.pdbx_strand_id
1 'polypeptide(L)'
;AEEVASDQLIVVASKRSRKGRVPVRLLKERRAEAETGARSQLSMIKYRILRYLGSLGGQINHNLLAHTEEEISQEAIAWDTQKHLRFDVPFFDMKPVIYFDPFLPQVVKLAQQSSDRQTKVAACELLHSLVLYALGRGAQMPGETQKKHPMEQLYRRLFPSLLALACDIEQ
;
A
#
# COMPACT_ATOMS: atom_id res chain seq x y z
N ALA A 1 -6.99 -17.64 59.00
CA ALA A 1 -8.05 -16.83 58.38
C ALA A 1 -7.76 -16.78 56.89
N GLU A 2 -7.93 -17.85 56.11
CA GLU A 2 -9.08 -18.76 55.99
C GLU A 2 -10.40 -17.99 55.85
N GLU A 3 -10.75 -17.68 54.61
CA GLU A 3 -12.15 -17.57 54.22
C GLU A 3 -12.31 -18.20 52.82
N VAL A 4 -12.88 -19.39 52.84
CA VAL A 4 -13.23 -20.23 51.70
C VAL A 4 -14.59 -19.74 51.19
N ALA A 5 -14.61 -19.08 50.02
CA ALA A 5 -15.85 -18.68 49.38
C ALA A 5 -16.38 -19.82 48.51
N SER A 6 -17.36 -20.51 49.09
CA SER A 6 -18.09 -21.68 48.61
C SER A 6 -18.68 -21.55 47.19
N ASP A 7 -18.32 -22.50 46.32
CA ASP A 7 -19.02 -22.77 45.06
C ASP A 7 -20.38 -23.42 45.36
N GLN A 8 -21.48 -22.73 45.08
CA GLN A 8 -22.82 -23.34 45.06
C GLN A 8 -23.15 -23.85 43.66
N LEU A 9 -23.01 -25.16 43.49
CA LEU A 9 -23.53 -25.93 42.36
C LEU A 9 -25.03 -26.18 42.56
N ILE A 10 -25.88 -25.54 41.74
CA ILE A 10 -27.29 -25.93 41.62
C ILE A 10 -27.39 -26.97 40.50
N VAL A 11 -27.72 -28.21 40.90
CA VAL A 11 -27.95 -29.34 40.00
C VAL A 11 -29.38 -29.24 39.46
N VAL A 12 -29.54 -29.02 38.15
CA VAL A 12 -30.79 -29.29 37.45
C VAL A 12 -30.55 -30.47 36.52
N ALA A 13 -31.16 -31.61 36.86
CA ALA A 13 -31.13 -32.80 36.04
C ALA A 13 -32.04 -32.65 34.82
N SER A 14 -31.50 -32.78 33.61
CA SER A 14 -32.26 -33.25 32.45
C SER A 14 -31.34 -33.94 31.42
N LYS A 15 -31.92 -34.91 30.72
CA LYS A 15 -31.27 -36.06 30.07
C LYS A 15 -30.43 -35.72 28.82
N ARG A 16 -29.44 -36.59 28.56
CA ARG A 16 -28.44 -36.66 27.47
C ARG A 16 -28.87 -36.18 26.06
N SER A 17 -28.01 -35.39 25.41
CA SER A 17 -27.53 -35.66 24.04
C SER A 17 -26.20 -34.94 23.76
N ARG A 18 -25.28 -35.66 23.11
CA ARG A 18 -23.88 -35.28 22.85
C ARG A 18 -23.80 -34.24 21.72
N LYS A 19 -23.19 -33.08 22.00
CA LYS A 19 -22.35 -32.30 21.08
C LYS A 19 -21.59 -31.25 21.89
N GLY A 20 -20.27 -31.37 21.92
CA GLY A 20 -19.39 -30.52 22.72
C GLY A 20 -19.52 -29.06 22.32
N ARG A 21 -20.20 -28.25 23.14
CA ARG A 21 -20.11 -26.80 23.10
C ARG A 21 -18.86 -26.39 23.85
N VAL A 22 -17.87 -25.88 23.12
CA VAL A 22 -16.74 -25.16 23.72
C VAL A 22 -17.32 -23.94 24.45
N PRO A 23 -17.11 -23.80 25.78
CA PRO A 23 -17.61 -22.63 26.48
C PRO A 23 -16.75 -21.44 26.06
N VAL A 24 -17.32 -20.54 25.26
CA VAL A 24 -16.77 -19.20 25.05
C VAL A 24 -16.89 -18.50 26.39
N ARG A 25 -15.80 -18.53 27.17
CA ARG A 25 -15.67 -17.71 28.37
C ARG A 25 -15.68 -16.26 27.89
N LEU A 26 -16.83 -15.60 28.03
CA LEU A 26 -16.94 -14.14 27.95
C LEU A 26 -16.01 -13.56 29.01
N LEU A 27 -14.80 -13.21 28.57
CA LEU A 27 -13.85 -12.42 29.33
C LEU A 27 -14.51 -11.07 29.59
N LYS A 28 -15.11 -10.97 30.78
CA LYS A 28 -15.38 -9.78 31.57
C LYS A 28 -14.86 -8.50 30.92
N GLU A 29 -15.79 -7.67 30.47
CA GLU A 29 -15.61 -6.31 29.98
C GLU A 29 -14.95 -5.42 31.05
N ARG A 30 -13.64 -5.59 31.26
CA ARG A 30 -12.83 -4.76 32.17
C ARG A 30 -11.64 -4.13 31.47
N ARG A 31 -11.80 -3.82 30.18
CA ARG A 31 -10.78 -3.10 29.39
C ARG A 31 -11.34 -2.13 28.35
N ALA A 32 -12.60 -1.72 28.49
CA ALA A 32 -13.19 -0.69 27.63
C ALA A 32 -12.96 0.74 28.15
N GLU A 33 -12.55 0.91 29.40
CA GLU A 33 -12.49 2.23 30.06
C GLU A 33 -11.09 2.87 30.10
N ALA A 34 -10.05 2.20 29.58
CA ALA A 34 -8.66 2.69 29.65
C ALA A 34 -8.07 3.17 28.31
N GLU A 35 -8.80 3.06 27.19
CA GLU A 35 -8.34 3.49 25.85
C GLU A 35 -9.20 4.62 25.25
N THR A 36 -9.78 5.46 26.11
CA THR A 36 -10.54 6.65 25.69
C THR A 36 -9.64 7.85 25.38
N GLY A 37 -8.41 7.60 24.92
CA GLY A 37 -7.62 8.59 24.20
C GLY A 37 -8.26 8.79 22.83
N ALA A 38 -9.10 9.82 22.72
CA ALA A 38 -9.83 10.28 21.53
C ALA A 38 -9.52 9.52 20.22
N ARG A 39 -10.27 8.44 19.94
CA ARG A 39 -10.19 7.76 18.65
C ARG A 39 -10.53 8.78 17.55
N SER A 40 -9.66 8.92 16.55
CA SER A 40 -9.94 9.81 15.41
C SER A 40 -11.24 9.41 14.70
N GLN A 41 -11.92 10.36 14.07
CA GLN A 41 -13.15 10.10 13.30
C GLN A 41 -12.94 8.97 12.28
N LEU A 42 -11.77 8.95 11.62
CA LEU A 42 -11.37 7.87 10.71
C LEU A 42 -11.29 6.52 11.41
N SER A 43 -10.76 6.45 12.63
CA SER A 43 -10.66 5.21 13.41
C SER A 43 -12.05 4.69 13.80
N MET A 44 -12.98 5.59 14.13
CA MET A 44 -14.35 5.21 14.42
C MET A 44 -15.08 4.67 13.18
N ILE A 45 -14.87 5.29 12.01
CA ILE A 45 -15.40 4.81 10.74
C ILE A 45 -14.80 3.43 10.39
N LYS A 46 -13.47 3.27 10.47
CA LYS A 46 -12.79 1.98 10.25
C LYS A 46 -13.36 0.87 11.14
N TYR A 47 -13.63 1.17 12.41
CA TYR A 47 -14.26 0.21 13.33
C TYR A 47 -15.69 -0.17 12.92
N ARG A 48 -16.50 0.79 12.46
CA ARG A 48 -17.86 0.51 11.96
C ARG A 48 -17.82 -0.36 10.69
N ILE A 49 -16.92 -0.06 9.76
CA ILE A 49 -16.68 -0.88 8.56
C ILE A 49 -16.30 -2.31 8.96
N LEU A 50 -15.36 -2.46 9.90
CA LEU A 50 -14.92 -3.78 10.38
C LEU A 50 -16.08 -4.58 10.98
N ARG A 51 -16.93 -3.96 11.81
CA ARG A 51 -18.09 -4.63 12.42
C ARG A 51 -19.13 -5.01 11.36
N TYR A 52 -19.36 -4.14 10.37
CA TYR A 52 -20.24 -4.42 9.25
C TYR A 52 -19.75 -5.63 8.43
N LEU A 53 -18.48 -5.63 8.03
CA LEU A 53 -17.86 -6.79 7.35
C LEU A 53 -17.97 -8.05 8.20
N GLY A 54 -17.69 -7.98 9.51
CA GLY A 54 -17.87 -9.11 10.42
C GLY A 54 -19.30 -9.67 10.45
N SER A 55 -20.32 -8.82 10.27
CA SER A 55 -21.73 -9.23 10.25
C SER A 55 -22.17 -9.91 8.94
N LEU A 56 -21.51 -9.62 7.81
CA LEU A 56 -21.81 -10.23 6.50
C LEU A 56 -21.32 -11.69 6.39
N GLY A 57 -20.39 -12.10 7.25
CA GLY A 57 -19.83 -13.44 7.27
C GLY A 57 -18.79 -13.72 6.17
N GLY A 58 -17.99 -14.79 6.37
CA GLY A 58 -16.84 -15.09 5.50
C GLY A 58 -17.19 -15.39 4.04
N GLN A 59 -18.38 -15.97 3.80
CA GLN A 59 -18.86 -16.30 2.46
C GLN A 59 -19.15 -15.08 1.59
N ILE A 60 -19.35 -13.90 2.18
CA ILE A 60 -19.53 -12.66 1.42
C ILE A 60 -18.22 -11.85 1.42
N ASN A 61 -17.51 -11.83 2.55
CA ASN A 61 -16.29 -11.04 2.71
C ASN A 61 -15.14 -11.42 1.79
N HIS A 62 -15.06 -12.68 1.32
CA HIS A 62 -14.01 -13.08 0.36
C HIS A 62 -14.04 -12.27 -0.94
N ASN A 63 -15.22 -11.74 -1.33
CA ASN A 63 -15.36 -10.87 -2.51
C ASN A 63 -14.62 -9.54 -2.37
N LEU A 64 -14.29 -9.09 -1.15
CA LEU A 64 -13.47 -7.89 -0.94
C LEU A 64 -12.06 -8.05 -1.54
N LEU A 65 -11.57 -9.29 -1.66
CA LEU A 65 -10.26 -9.62 -2.20
C LEU A 65 -10.30 -9.95 -3.69
N ALA A 66 -11.47 -9.99 -4.33
CA ALA A 66 -11.60 -10.49 -5.70
C ALA A 66 -10.85 -9.64 -6.74
N HIS A 67 -10.63 -8.36 -6.47
CA HIS A 67 -9.95 -7.42 -7.38
C HIS A 67 -8.53 -7.06 -6.97
N THR A 68 -8.04 -7.56 -5.82
CA THR A 68 -6.71 -7.17 -5.31
C THR A 68 -5.59 -7.77 -6.15
N GLU A 69 -5.78 -8.94 -6.76
CA GLU A 69 -4.75 -9.55 -7.61
C GLU A 69 -4.42 -8.70 -8.85
N GLU A 70 -5.45 -8.14 -9.49
CA GLU A 70 -5.27 -7.25 -10.65
C GLU A 70 -4.54 -5.97 -10.25
N GLU A 71 -4.94 -5.34 -9.14
CA GLU A 71 -4.30 -4.13 -8.62
C GLU A 71 -2.84 -4.37 -8.22
N ILE A 72 -2.57 -5.45 -7.49
CA ILE A 72 -1.22 -5.84 -7.07
C ILE A 72 -0.35 -6.15 -8.29
N SER A 73 -0.90 -6.83 -9.30
CA SER A 73 -0.17 -7.15 -10.53
C SER A 73 0.29 -5.88 -11.25
N GLN A 74 -0.54 -4.83 -11.29
CA GLN A 74 -0.18 -3.59 -11.98
C GLN A 74 0.92 -2.81 -11.25
N GLU A 75 0.97 -2.86 -9.92
CA GLU A 75 2.03 -2.22 -9.13
C GLU A 75 3.32 -3.05 -9.09
N ALA A 76 3.24 -4.38 -9.21
CA ALA A 76 4.39 -5.29 -9.11
C ALA A 76 5.15 -5.51 -10.43
N ILE A 77 4.63 -5.02 -11.56
CA ILE A 77 5.25 -5.18 -12.87
C ILE A 77 6.18 -3.99 -13.18
N ALA A 78 7.44 -4.29 -13.51
CA ALA A 78 8.39 -3.29 -13.98
C ALA A 78 7.91 -2.63 -15.28
N TRP A 79 8.10 -1.31 -15.39
CA TRP A 79 7.68 -0.54 -16.57
C TRP A 79 8.46 -0.89 -17.84
N ASP A 80 9.72 -1.29 -17.68
CA ASP A 80 10.54 -1.84 -18.75
C ASP A 80 11.37 -3.01 -18.21
N THR A 81 11.67 -3.95 -19.10
CA THR A 81 12.59 -5.07 -18.86
C THR A 81 14.06 -4.64 -18.92
N GLN A 82 14.37 -3.59 -19.67
CA GLN A 82 15.70 -3.03 -19.79
C GLN A 82 15.86 -1.81 -18.88
N LYS A 83 17.06 -1.66 -18.30
CA LYS A 83 17.39 -0.49 -17.46
C LYS A 83 18.07 0.57 -18.32
N HIS A 84 17.35 1.65 -18.60
CA HIS A 84 17.81 2.73 -19.46
C HIS A 84 18.42 3.90 -18.69
N LEU A 85 18.00 4.12 -17.43
CA LEU A 85 18.37 5.30 -16.65
C LEU A 85 19.56 5.02 -15.72
N ARG A 86 20.68 4.61 -16.31
CA ARG A 86 21.95 4.42 -15.60
C ARG A 86 22.63 5.76 -15.29
N PHE A 87 22.72 6.13 -14.03
CA PHE A 87 23.39 7.33 -13.55
C PHE A 87 24.65 7.00 -12.74
N ASP A 88 25.80 7.51 -13.20
CA ASP A 88 27.07 7.39 -12.48
C ASP A 88 27.22 8.61 -11.55
N VAL A 89 27.11 8.39 -10.24
CA VAL A 89 27.14 9.46 -9.24
C VAL A 89 28.58 9.95 -9.06
N PRO A 90 28.87 11.24 -9.29
CA PRO A 90 30.23 11.75 -9.18
C PRO A 90 30.59 12.10 -7.73
N PHE A 91 30.99 11.12 -6.92
CA PHE A 91 31.65 11.40 -5.65
C PHE A 91 33.14 11.71 -5.87
N PHE A 92 33.78 12.28 -4.85
CA PHE A 92 35.18 12.71 -4.90
C PHE A 92 36.15 11.53 -5.06
N ASP A 93 35.87 10.40 -4.41
CA ASP A 93 36.71 9.22 -4.29
C ASP A 93 36.16 7.99 -5.03
N MET A 94 34.87 7.99 -5.38
CA MET A 94 34.20 6.87 -6.04
C MET A 94 33.13 7.32 -7.05
N LYS A 95 32.74 6.40 -7.96
CA LYS A 95 31.67 6.63 -8.94
C LYS A 95 30.65 5.49 -8.92
N PRO A 96 29.78 5.43 -7.90
CA PRO A 96 28.77 4.38 -7.83
C PRO A 96 27.70 4.59 -8.89
N VAL A 97 27.15 3.48 -9.34
CA VAL A 97 26.15 3.44 -10.41
C VAL A 97 24.78 3.21 -9.80
N ILE A 98 23.84 4.11 -10.10
CA ILE A 98 22.45 3.99 -9.70
C ILE A 98 21.59 3.86 -10.97
N TYR A 99 20.61 2.97 -10.94
CA TYR A 99 19.61 2.87 -12.00
C TYR A 99 18.33 3.52 -11.51
N PHE A 100 17.84 4.54 -12.21
CA PHE A 100 16.64 5.26 -11.80
C PHE A 100 15.32 4.59 -12.21
N ASP A 101 15.37 3.63 -13.14
CA ASP A 101 14.21 2.92 -13.68
C ASP A 101 13.29 2.33 -12.60
N PRO A 102 13.80 1.67 -11.54
CA PRO A 102 12.95 1.08 -10.50
C PRO A 102 12.24 2.11 -9.61
N PHE A 103 12.73 3.35 -9.55
CA PHE A 103 12.13 4.38 -8.70
C PHE A 103 10.99 5.12 -9.41
N LEU A 104 10.94 5.11 -10.74
CA LEU A 104 9.95 5.85 -11.53
C LEU A 104 8.49 5.58 -11.13
N PRO A 105 8.04 4.32 -10.93
CA PRO A 105 6.66 4.06 -10.53
C PRO A 105 6.29 4.73 -9.21
N GLN A 106 7.20 4.67 -8.24
CA GLN A 106 6.97 5.26 -6.93
C GLN A 106 7.03 6.79 -6.96
N VAL A 107 7.96 7.36 -7.72
CA VAL A 107 8.06 8.82 -7.89
C VAL A 107 6.79 9.36 -8.54
N VAL A 108 6.27 8.72 -9.59
CA VAL A 108 5.02 9.12 -10.23
C VAL A 108 3.83 8.96 -9.28
N LYS A 109 3.75 7.85 -8.53
CA LYS A 109 2.70 7.64 -7.53
C LYS A 109 2.70 8.75 -6.48
N LEU A 110 3.86 9.12 -5.95
CA LEU A 110 3.98 10.20 -4.97
C LEU A 110 3.65 11.57 -5.58
N ALA A 111 4.09 11.84 -6.81
CA ALA A 111 3.78 13.09 -7.51
C ALA A 111 2.26 13.27 -7.72
N GLN A 112 1.53 12.18 -7.99
CA GLN A 112 0.09 12.24 -8.28
C GLN A 112 -0.80 12.13 -7.03
N GLN A 113 -0.44 11.28 -6.07
CA GLN A 113 -1.34 10.84 -5.00
C GLN A 113 -0.91 11.29 -3.60
N SER A 114 0.26 11.93 -3.44
CA SER A 114 0.70 12.38 -2.11
C SER A 114 -0.26 13.43 -1.54
N SER A 115 -0.73 13.19 -0.33
CA SER A 115 -1.52 14.17 0.45
C SER A 115 -0.64 15.21 1.14
N ASP A 116 0.64 14.91 1.34
CA ASP A 116 1.61 15.86 1.88
C ASP A 116 2.19 16.70 0.73
N ARG A 117 1.98 18.02 0.80
CA ARG A 117 2.41 18.96 -0.25
C ARG A 117 3.91 18.94 -0.45
N GLN A 118 4.69 18.87 0.63
CA GLN A 118 6.15 18.89 0.54
C GLN A 118 6.67 17.66 -0.23
N THR A 119 6.15 16.47 0.11
CA THR A 119 6.47 15.23 -0.59
C THR A 119 6.00 15.28 -2.04
N LYS A 120 4.82 15.83 -2.32
CA LYS A 120 4.27 15.96 -3.68
C LYS A 120 5.16 16.84 -4.56
N VAL A 121 5.54 18.03 -4.08
CA VAL A 121 6.42 18.97 -4.80
C VAL A 121 7.79 18.35 -5.06
N ALA A 122 8.42 17.75 -4.03
CA ALA A 122 9.72 17.09 -4.20
C ALA A 122 9.66 15.93 -5.22
N ALA A 123 8.57 15.15 -5.23
CA ALA A 123 8.37 14.11 -6.21
C ALA A 123 8.19 14.67 -7.63
N CYS A 124 7.48 15.80 -7.80
CA CYS A 124 7.33 16.48 -9.08
C CYS A 124 8.67 17.02 -9.62
N GLU A 125 9.49 17.64 -8.77
CA GLU A 125 10.83 18.14 -9.14
C GLU A 125 11.78 17.00 -9.54
N LEU A 126 11.77 15.91 -8.76
CA LEU A 126 12.52 14.71 -9.08
C LEU A 126 12.05 14.09 -10.39
N LEU A 127 10.73 13.95 -10.59
CA LEU A 127 10.15 13.43 -11.82
C LEU A 127 10.54 14.27 -13.03
N HIS A 128 10.48 15.60 -12.92
CA HIS A 128 10.90 16.52 -13.96
C HIS A 128 12.37 16.31 -14.34
N SER A 129 13.25 16.22 -13.34
CA SER A 129 14.67 15.97 -13.54
C SER A 129 14.94 14.61 -14.20
N LEU A 130 14.22 13.56 -13.80
CA LEU A 130 14.32 12.23 -14.39
C LEU A 130 13.80 12.18 -15.83
N VAL A 131 12.75 12.94 -16.16
CA VAL A 131 12.25 13.06 -17.54
C VAL A 131 13.30 13.71 -18.43
N LEU A 132 13.88 14.83 -18.00
CA LEU A 132 14.97 15.50 -18.72
C LEU A 132 16.17 14.56 -18.90
N TYR A 133 16.53 13.83 -17.85
CA TYR A 133 17.61 12.84 -17.90
C TYR A 133 17.30 11.71 -18.89
N ALA A 134 16.09 11.16 -18.88
CA ALA A 134 15.65 10.12 -19.80
C ALA A 134 15.72 10.58 -21.27
N LEU A 135 15.27 11.81 -21.54
CA LEU A 135 15.37 12.43 -22.87
C LEU A 135 16.83 12.59 -23.31
N GLY A 136 17.68 13.11 -22.43
CA GLY A 136 19.11 13.27 -22.70
C GLY A 136 19.80 11.92 -22.96
N ARG A 137 19.47 10.89 -22.18
CA ARG A 137 19.98 9.53 -22.40
C ARG A 137 19.49 8.95 -23.71
N GLY A 138 18.22 9.13 -24.06
CA GLY A 138 17.66 8.68 -25.33
C GLY A 138 18.34 9.33 -26.54
N ALA A 139 18.72 10.60 -26.44
CA ALA A 139 19.45 11.31 -27.51
C ALA A 139 20.91 10.88 -27.68
N GLN A 140 21.53 10.35 -26.62
CA GLN A 140 22.94 9.92 -26.61
C GLN A 140 23.11 8.42 -26.94
N MET A 141 22.03 7.66 -27.14
CA MET A 141 22.13 6.26 -27.52
C MET A 141 22.67 6.15 -28.97
N PRO A 142 23.78 5.43 -29.21
CA PRO A 142 24.29 5.23 -30.57
C PRO A 142 23.21 4.55 -31.42
N GLY A 143 22.99 5.04 -32.64
CA GLY A 143 21.91 4.60 -33.54
C GLY A 143 22.00 3.17 -34.07
N GLU A 144 22.84 2.31 -33.49
CA GLU A 144 23.10 0.97 -33.97
C GLU A 144 22.67 -0.08 -32.92
N THR A 145 21.76 -0.95 -33.37
CA THR A 145 21.59 -2.36 -32.96
C THR A 145 20.48 -2.80 -32.00
N GLN A 146 19.63 -1.96 -31.36
CA GLN A 146 18.36 -2.48 -30.80
C GLN A 146 17.16 -1.50 -30.87
N LYS A 147 16.26 -1.80 -31.82
CA LYS A 147 14.88 -1.29 -32.00
C LYS A 147 14.76 0.21 -32.34
N LYS A 148 13.87 0.55 -33.28
CA LYS A 148 13.57 1.94 -33.72
C LYS A 148 13.22 2.89 -32.56
N HIS A 149 12.77 2.37 -31.41
CA HIS A 149 12.42 3.12 -30.21
C HIS A 149 12.85 2.39 -28.92
N PRO A 150 14.09 2.59 -28.44
CA PRO A 150 14.63 1.82 -27.32
C PRO A 150 13.96 2.11 -25.97
N MET A 151 13.35 3.28 -25.78
CA MET A 151 12.69 3.70 -24.52
C MET A 151 11.16 3.82 -24.65
N GLU A 152 10.56 3.21 -25.67
CA GLU A 152 9.11 3.32 -25.94
C GLU A 152 8.24 2.86 -24.75
N GLN A 153 8.61 1.74 -24.12
CA GLN A 153 7.85 1.19 -22.99
C GLN A 153 7.84 2.14 -21.80
N LEU A 154 8.99 2.76 -21.52
CA LEU A 154 9.14 3.77 -20.49
C LEU A 154 8.25 4.98 -20.77
N TYR A 155 8.32 5.55 -21.97
CA TYR A 155 7.54 6.74 -22.34
C TYR A 155 6.04 6.48 -22.37
N ARG A 156 5.62 5.27 -22.77
CA ARG A 156 4.22 4.86 -22.78
C ARG A 156 3.58 4.91 -21.38
N ARG A 157 4.35 4.69 -20.32
CA ARG A 157 3.90 4.83 -18.93
C ARG A 157 4.05 6.26 -18.40
N LEU A 158 5.13 6.94 -18.78
CA LEU A 158 5.47 8.26 -18.26
C LEU A 158 4.57 9.39 -18.78
N PHE A 159 4.26 9.40 -20.08
CA PHE A 159 3.53 10.51 -20.70
C PHE A 159 2.09 10.68 -20.21
N PRO A 160 1.27 9.62 -20.03
CA PRO A 160 -0.06 9.78 -19.43
C PRO A 160 0.02 10.42 -18.04
N SER A 161 1.02 10.06 -17.25
CA SER A 161 1.21 10.62 -15.91
C SER A 161 1.60 12.08 -15.93
N LEU A 162 2.46 12.50 -16.88
CA LEU A 162 2.81 13.91 -17.06
C LEU A 162 1.61 14.76 -17.50
N LEU A 163 0.76 14.23 -18.39
CA LEU A 163 -0.46 14.92 -18.81
C LEU A 163 -1.43 15.08 -17.64
N ALA A 164 -1.59 14.05 -16.81
CA ALA A 164 -2.41 14.13 -15.60
C ALA A 164 -1.87 15.19 -14.61
N LEU A 165 -0.54 15.24 -14.40
CA LEU A 165 0.10 16.23 -13.53
C LEU A 165 0.00 17.66 -14.07
N ALA A 166 0.02 17.85 -15.39
CA ALA A 166 -0.12 19.17 -16.01
C ALA A 166 -1.52 19.80 -15.78
N CYS A 167 -2.52 18.97 -15.49
CA CYS A 167 -3.88 19.40 -15.16
C CYS A 167 -4.19 19.32 -13.67
N ASP A 168 -3.21 18.99 -12.83
CA ASP A 168 -3.41 18.89 -11.39
C ASP A 168 -3.69 20.27 -10.78
N ILE A 169 -4.60 20.31 -9.81
CA ILE A 169 -5.16 21.54 -9.24
C ILE A 169 -4.19 22.15 -8.21
N GLU A 170 -3.23 21.37 -7.72
CA GLU A 170 -2.22 21.78 -6.76
C GLU A 170 -1.14 22.68 -7.41
N GLN A 171 -1.32 24.01 -7.29
CA GLN A 171 -0.26 25.04 -7.43
C GLN A 171 0.26 25.46 -6.03
#